data_AF-A0A2H9MSR0-F1
#
_entry.id   AF-A0A2H9MSR0-F1
#
_cell.length_a   1.000
_cell.length_b   1.000
_cell.length_c   1.000
_cell.angle_alpha   90.00
_cell.angle_beta   90.00
_cell.angle_gamma   90.00
#
_symmetry.space_group_name_H-M   'P 1'
#
loop_
_entity.id
_entity.type
_entity.pdbx_description
1 polymer ?
#
loop_
_entity_poly.entity_id
_entity_poly.type
_entity_poly.pdbx_seq_one_letter_code
_entity_poly.pdbx_strand_id
1 'polypeptide(L)'
;MSHSIFGQVVGVRKYVNGDIEIDFYHEDDITEFRHSSNPAKLGNFPKELAETLATTLASDICAEIYFGDDGNPTYIELEECDYDDDEFEE
;
A
#
# COMPACT_ATOMS: atom_id res chain seq x y z
N MET A 1 15.36 12.40 6.23
CA MET A 1 14.88 12.67 4.85
C MET A 1 13.61 11.88 4.72
N SER A 2 12.46 12.55 4.71
CA SER A 2 11.18 11.90 4.40
C SER A 2 11.23 11.44 2.94
N HIS A 3 11.01 10.14 2.72
CA HIS A 3 10.84 9.57 1.39
C HIS A 3 9.42 9.02 1.30
N SER A 4 8.89 8.96 0.08
CA SER A 4 7.60 8.36 -0.24
C SER A 4 7.76 7.35 -1.37
N ILE A 5 6.83 6.42 -1.46
CA ILE A 5 6.68 5.53 -2.62
C ILE A 5 5.26 5.70 -3.18
N PHE A 6 5.16 5.76 -4.50
CA PHE A 6 3.89 5.89 -5.20
C PHE A 6 3.61 4.63 -6.02
N GLY A 7 2.44 4.03 -5.86
CA GLY A 7 2.15 2.75 -6.51
C GLY A 7 0.73 2.27 -6.30
N GLN A 8 0.49 1.01 -6.65
CA GLN A 8 -0.85 0.43 -6.65
C GLN A 8 -0.94 -0.78 -5.73
N VAL A 9 -2.08 -0.90 -5.05
CA VAL A 9 -2.43 -2.12 -4.31
C VAL A 9 -2.89 -3.19 -5.31
N VAL A 10 -2.08 -4.23 -5.48
CA VAL A 10 -2.37 -5.33 -6.42
C VAL A 10 -2.89 -6.59 -5.73
N GLY A 11 -2.74 -6.68 -4.41
CA GLY A 11 -3.20 -7.83 -3.64
C GLY A 11 -3.47 -7.45 -2.18
N VAL A 12 -4.55 -8.02 -1.62
CA VAL A 12 -4.93 -7.83 -0.21
C VAL A 12 -5.38 -9.16 0.37
N ARG A 13 -4.77 -9.58 1.49
CA ARG A 13 -5.13 -10.79 2.22
C ARG A 13 -5.48 -10.39 3.66
N LYS A 14 -6.77 -10.47 4.00
CA LYS A 14 -7.27 -10.23 5.37
C LYS A 14 -7.49 -11.57 6.05
N TYR A 15 -6.83 -11.79 7.18
CA TYR A 15 -6.95 -13.02 7.95
C TYR A 15 -7.93 -12.84 9.12
N VAL A 16 -8.59 -13.93 9.52
CA VAL A 16 -9.57 -13.92 10.63
C VAL A 16 -8.97 -13.52 11.98
N ASN A 17 -7.65 -13.62 12.12
CA ASN A 17 -6.91 -13.22 13.32
C ASN A 17 -6.57 -11.72 13.37
N GLY A 18 -7.01 -10.94 12.38
CA GLY A 18 -6.72 -9.51 12.28
C GLY A 18 -5.38 -9.17 11.63
N ASP A 19 -4.66 -10.15 11.08
CA ASP A 19 -3.49 -9.88 10.25
C ASP A 19 -3.94 -9.41 8.84
N ILE A 20 -3.19 -8.49 8.26
CA ILE A 20 -3.44 -7.95 6.91
C ILE A 20 -2.11 -8.00 6.15
N GLU A 21 -2.12 -8.60 4.97
CA GLU A 21 -1.01 -8.54 4.00
C GLU A 21 -1.47 -7.79 2.76
N ILE A 22 -0.59 -6.93 2.25
CA ILE A 22 -0.82 -6.06 1.09
C ILE A 22 0.37 -6.24 0.16
N ASP A 23 0.07 -6.58 -1.09
CA ASP A 23 1.04 -6.58 -2.18
C ASP A 23 0.93 -5.21 -2.87
N PHE A 24 2.02 -4.44 -2.81
CA PHE A 24 2.08 -3.08 -3.34
C PHE A 24 3.06 -3.01 -4.52
N TYR A 25 2.55 -2.69 -5.71
CA TYR A 25 3.32 -2.58 -6.94
C TYR A 25 3.86 -1.16 -7.11
N HIS A 26 5.18 -1.02 -7.24
CA HIS A 26 5.88 0.25 -7.43
C HIS A 26 7.20 -0.01 -8.15
N GLU A 27 7.57 0.83 -9.13
CA GLU A 27 8.86 0.75 -9.85
C GLU A 27 9.20 -0.66 -10.39
N ASP A 28 8.23 -1.35 -10.99
CA ASP A 28 8.34 -2.72 -11.51
C ASP A 28 8.61 -3.82 -10.46
N ASP A 29 8.53 -3.49 -9.18
CA ASP A 29 8.69 -4.41 -8.06
C ASP A 29 7.41 -4.49 -7.20
N ILE A 30 7.24 -5.63 -6.52
CA ILE A 30 6.16 -5.85 -5.54
C ILE A 30 6.77 -5.81 -4.14
N THR A 31 6.32 -4.84 -3.34
CA THR A 31 6.64 -4.73 -1.91
C THR A 31 5.50 -5.30 -1.07
N GLU A 32 5.82 -6.24 -0.17
CA GLU A 32 4.85 -6.82 0.76
C GLU A 32 4.79 -6.01 2.07
N PHE A 33 3.63 -5.42 2.35
CA PHE A 33 3.31 -4.77 3.62
C PHE A 33 2.46 -5.69 4.49
N ARG A 34 2.83 -5.81 5.76
CA ARG A 34 2.16 -6.67 6.73
C ARG A 34 1.84 -5.94 8.01
N HIS A 35 0.54 -5.94 8.34
CA HIS A 35 0.06 -5.70 9.69
C HIS A 35 -0.18 -7.03 10.39
N SER A 36 0.27 -7.14 11.64
CA SER A 36 -0.02 -8.29 12.51
C SER A 36 -0.62 -7.82 13.82
N SER A 37 -1.72 -8.44 14.23
CA SER A 37 -2.32 -8.22 15.55
C SER A 37 -1.55 -8.93 16.68
N ASN A 38 -0.64 -9.85 16.32
CA ASN A 38 0.23 -10.53 17.27
C ASN A 38 1.56 -9.75 17.44
N PRO A 39 1.89 -9.27 18.67
CA PRO A 39 3.12 -8.52 18.92
C PRO A 39 4.40 -9.36 18.80
N ALA A 40 4.30 -10.70 18.78
CA ALA A 40 5.43 -11.59 18.57
C ALA A 40 5.79 -11.78 17.08
N LYS A 41 4.94 -11.30 16.15
CA LYS A 41 5.23 -11.33 14.71
C LYS A 41 5.69 -9.95 14.25
N LEU A 42 6.69 -9.92 13.39
CA LEU A 42 7.18 -8.68 12.77
C LEU A 42 6.12 -8.13 11.80
N GLY A 43 5.42 -7.07 12.17
CA GLY A 43 4.68 -6.22 11.24
C GLY A 43 5.55 -5.03 10.84
N ASN A 44 5.52 -4.66 9.56
CA ASN A 44 6.22 -3.48 9.03
C ASN A 44 5.23 -2.36 8.63
N PHE A 45 3.93 -2.56 8.87
CA PHE A 45 2.90 -1.61 8.48
C PHE A 45 1.90 -1.31 9.62
N PRO A 46 1.59 -0.03 9.87
CA PRO A 46 0.58 0.35 10.85
C PRO A 46 -0.81 -0.19 10.47
N LYS A 47 -1.60 -0.52 11.50
CA LYS A 47 -2.94 -1.10 11.31
C LYS A 47 -3.84 -0.20 10.47
N GLU A 48 -3.97 1.07 10.84
CA GLU A 48 -4.89 2.00 10.21
C GLU A 48 -4.55 2.21 8.73
N LEU A 49 -3.26 2.34 8.43
CA LEU A 49 -2.76 2.46 7.06
C LEU A 49 -3.00 1.17 6.26
N ALA A 50 -2.80 0.00 6.87
CA ALA A 50 -3.10 -1.28 6.23
C ALA A 50 -4.60 -1.42 5.94
N GLU A 51 -5.46 -1.01 6.86
CA GLU A 51 -6.91 -1.06 6.67
C GLU A 51 -7.35 -0.14 5.53
N THR A 52 -6.79 1.08 5.45
CA THR A 52 -7.03 2.01 4.34
C THR A 52 -6.64 1.40 2.99
N LEU A 53 -5.40 0.95 2.81
CA LEU A 53 -4.97 0.32 1.56
C LEU A 53 -5.78 -0.93 1.22
N ALA A 54 -6.16 -1.70 2.25
CA ALA A 54 -6.96 -2.90 2.07
C ALA A 54 -8.43 -2.61 1.72
N THR A 55 -8.88 -1.36 1.75
CA THR A 55 -10.16 -0.91 1.18
C THR A 55 -10.02 -0.38 -0.25
N THR A 56 -8.81 0.00 -0.65
CA THR A 56 -8.47 0.60 -1.94
C THR A 56 -8.29 -0.43 -3.07
N LEU A 57 -8.96 -1.59 -3.02
CA LEU A 57 -8.88 -2.62 -4.08
C LEU A 57 -9.43 -2.18 -5.46
N ALA A 58 -9.75 -0.91 -5.66
CA ALA A 58 -10.13 -0.37 -6.95
C ALA A 58 -8.87 -0.28 -7.84
N SER A 59 -8.96 -0.84 -9.04
CA SER A 59 -7.91 -0.85 -10.08
C SER A 59 -7.50 0.54 -10.58
N ASP A 60 -8.16 1.57 -10.09
CA ASP A 60 -8.16 2.93 -10.59
C ASP A 60 -7.61 3.91 -9.53
N ILE A 61 -7.22 3.39 -8.36
CA ILE A 61 -6.68 4.19 -7.26
C ILE A 61 -5.23 3.77 -6.97
N CYS A 62 -4.34 4.74 -7.06
CA CYS A 62 -2.95 4.67 -6.64
C CYS A 62 -2.82 5.24 -5.22
N ALA A 63 -1.79 4.80 -4.50
CA ALA A 63 -1.50 5.30 -3.17
C ALA A 63 -0.06 5.80 -3.09
N GLU A 64 0.13 6.93 -2.42
CA GLU A 64 1.44 7.41 -2.01
C GLU A 64 1.64 7.13 -0.52
N ILE A 65 2.66 6.32 -0.19
CA ILE A 65 2.99 5.96 1.19
C ILE A 65 4.20 6.76 1.62
N TYR A 66 4.05 7.56 2.67
CA TYR A 66 5.08 8.42 3.22
C TYR A 66 5.76 7.78 4.43
N PHE A 67 7.10 7.80 4.46
CA PHE A 67 7.90 7.20 5.51
C PHE A 67 8.56 8.25 6.40
N GLY A 68 8.59 7.97 7.70
CA GLY A 68 9.32 8.74 8.69
C GLY A 68 10.83 8.54 8.57
N ASP A 69 11.61 9.29 9.36
CA ASP A 69 13.07 9.16 9.40
C ASP A 69 13.55 7.80 9.94
N ASP A 70 12.66 7.06 10.60
CA ASP A 70 12.88 5.69 11.09
C ASP A 70 12.55 4.61 10.03
N GLY A 71 12.09 5.01 8.85
CA GLY A 71 11.69 4.12 7.76
C GLY A 71 10.32 3.48 7.96
N ASN A 72 9.55 3.88 8.98
CA ASN A 72 8.20 3.37 9.18
C ASN A 72 7.19 4.20 8.37
N PRO A 73 6.14 3.57 7.80
CA PRO A 73 5.04 4.28 7.16
C PRO A 73 4.31 5.16 8.19
N THR A 74 4.05 6.41 7.84
CA THR A 74 3.43 7.40 8.73
C THR A 74 2.13 7.97 8.17
N TYR A 75 2.00 8.07 6.85
CA TYR A 75 0.88 8.70 6.18
C TYR A 75 0.66 8.10 4.80
N ILE A 76 -0.59 8.10 4.33
CA ILE A 76 -0.99 7.62 3.00
C ILE A 76 -1.89 8.65 2.33
N GLU A 77 -1.59 8.95 1.08
CA GLU A 77 -2.48 9.67 0.17
C GLU A 77 -3.02 8.71 -0.88
N LEU A 78 -4.30 8.86 -1.22
CA LEU A 78 -4.95 8.09 -2.28
C LEU A 78 -5.24 9.06 -3.42
N GLU A 79 -4.83 8.69 -4.62
CA GLU A 79 -5.01 9.47 -5.84
C GLU A 79 -5.55 8.55 -6.93
N GLU A 80 -6.34 9.09 -7.87
CA GLU A 80 -6.68 8.33 -9.07
C GLU A 80 -5.38 8.04 -9.83
N CYS A 81 -5.17 6.80 -10.23
CA CYS A 81 -4.00 6.50 -11.06
C CYS A 81 -4.16 7.28 -12.37
N ASP A 82 -3.18 8.12 -12.70
CA ASP A 82 -3.10 8.79 -14.00
C ASP A 82 -2.70 7.73 -15.03
N TYR A 83 -3.67 6.89 -15.40
CA TYR A 83 -3.61 6.16 -16.65
C TYR A 83 -3.83 7.23 -17.71
N ASP A 84 -2.75 7.86 -18.18
CA ASP A 84 -2.79 8.68 -19.39
C ASP A 84 -3.60 7.88 -20.43
N ASP A 85 -4.80 8.38 -20.76
CA ASP A 85 -5.76 7.80 -21.70
C ASP A 85 -5.24 7.93 -23.16
N ASP A 86 -3.93 7.90 -23.34
CA ASP A 86 -3.18 8.18 -24.58
C ASP A 86 -2.69 6.88 -25.26
N GLU A 87 -3.25 5.71 -24.91
CA GLU A 87 -3.00 4.44 -25.61
C GLU A 87 -4.29 3.75 -26.11
N PHE A 88 -5.27 4.56 -26.53
CA PHE A 88 -6.38 4.12 -27.39
C PHE A 88 -6.54 5.05 -28.61
N GLU A 89 -5.50 5.19 -29.43
CA GLU A 89 -5.67 5.55 -30.85
C GLU A 89 -5.43 4.30 -31.73
N GLU A 90 -6.42 4.05 -32.59
CA GLU A 90 -6.64 2.95 -33.55
C GLU A 90 -5.42 2.42 -34.34
#